data_AF-A0A222XA04-F1
#
_entry.id   AF-A0A222XA04-F1
#
_cell.length_a   1.000
_cell.length_b   1.000
_cell.length_c   1.000
_cell.angle_alpha   90.00
_cell.angle_beta   90.00
_cell.angle_gamma   90.00
#
_symmetry.space_group_name_H-M   'P 1'
#
loop_
_entity.id
_entity.type
_entity.pdbx_description
1 polymer ?
#
loop_
_entity_poly.entity_id
_entity_poly.type
_entity_poly.pdbx_seq_one_letter_code
_entity_poly.pdbx_strand_id
1 'polypeptide(L)'
;MGRVTVTNEATTRAAGAVLPPLRIGPLQVDTPVVLAPMAGVTNAAFRRLCREQGAGLYVAEMVTSRALVERGEESLRIIQHEPDERPRSVQLYGVDPGTVEAAVHMIVSEDRADHVDLNFGCPVAKVTRRGGGSALPWKRGLFQDIVTRAVRAAQPYGVPVTVKMRKGIDDDHLTYLEAGLVAQDAGVAAVALHARTAAEYYSGTADWEAIARLKQTVTDVPVLGNGDIWSAQDALTMVEQTGCDGVVVGRGCQGRPWLFADLAAAFAGSDERVRPGLREVAHTVRRHAELMVEHFRDESKALREMRKHMAWYFKGYVVGGDLRARFGLVSSLAELDDLIALLDLDQPYPGEPAEGQRGRAGSPKKVVLPYGWLDSRDLSDDFRRELHEAELSVSGADCDLRR
;
A
#
# COMPACT_ATOMS: atom_id res chain seq x y z
N MET A 1 9.53 -28.66 -24.53
CA MET A 1 8.09 -28.93 -24.34
C MET A 1 7.92 -29.60 -22.99
N GLY A 2 7.37 -28.87 -22.03
CA GLY A 2 7.04 -29.36 -20.70
C GLY A 2 6.21 -28.28 -20.05
N ARG A 3 4.91 -28.25 -20.35
CA ARG A 3 3.95 -27.40 -19.65
C ARG A 3 3.94 -27.89 -18.21
N VAL A 4 4.51 -27.10 -17.30
CA VAL A 4 4.24 -27.24 -15.87
C VAL A 4 2.81 -26.77 -15.68
N THR A 5 1.87 -27.71 -15.67
CA THR A 5 0.50 -27.48 -15.24
C THR A 5 0.57 -27.20 -13.74
N VAL A 6 0.53 -25.93 -13.35
CA VAL A 6 0.25 -25.56 -11.97
C VAL A 6 -1.21 -25.92 -11.74
N THR A 7 -1.45 -27.11 -11.19
CA THR A 7 -2.77 -27.51 -10.71
C THR A 7 -3.14 -26.56 -9.58
N ASN A 8 -4.10 -25.68 -9.85
CA ASN A 8 -4.71 -24.81 -8.88
C ASN A 8 -5.48 -25.69 -7.88
N GLU A 9 -4.81 -26.17 -6.83
CA GLU A 9 -5.51 -26.79 -5.70
C GLU A 9 -6.51 -25.77 -5.17
N ALA A 10 -7.80 -26.07 -5.29
CA ALA A 10 -8.85 -25.20 -4.80
C ALA A 10 -8.67 -25.01 -3.29
N THR A 11 -8.26 -23.82 -2.86
CA THR A 11 -8.13 -23.48 -1.45
C THR A 11 -9.53 -23.55 -0.83
N THR A 12 -9.80 -24.57 -0.04
CA THR A 12 -11.12 -24.75 0.58
C THR A 12 -11.32 -23.73 1.69
N ARG A 13 -12.41 -22.97 1.59
CA ARG A 13 -12.88 -22.04 2.62
C ARG A 13 -13.20 -22.80 3.91
N ALA A 14 -12.65 -22.38 5.04
CA ALA A 14 -13.01 -22.92 6.34
C ALA A 14 -14.51 -22.69 6.63
N ALA A 15 -15.13 -23.56 7.43
CA ALA A 15 -16.53 -23.39 7.81
C ALA A 15 -16.73 -22.04 8.53
N GLY A 16 -17.63 -21.21 8.01
CA GLY A 16 -17.92 -19.87 8.56
C GLY A 16 -17.08 -18.72 7.98
N ALA A 17 -15.98 -18.99 7.28
CA ALA A 17 -15.19 -17.93 6.64
C ALA A 17 -15.94 -17.32 5.44
N VAL A 18 -15.71 -16.02 5.20
CA VAL A 18 -16.36 -15.28 4.10
C VAL A 18 -15.74 -15.66 2.75
N LEU A 19 -14.41 -15.66 2.68
CA LEU A 19 -13.61 -16.02 1.52
C LEU A 19 -12.61 -17.13 1.88
N PRO A 20 -12.12 -17.92 0.91
CA PRO A 20 -10.97 -18.78 1.13
C PRO A 20 -9.69 -17.95 1.39
N PRO A 21 -8.62 -18.55 1.94
CA PRO A 21 -7.31 -17.91 2.00
C PRO A 21 -6.86 -17.39 0.63
N LEU A 22 -6.33 -16.18 0.60
CA LEU A 22 -5.83 -15.54 -0.61
C LEU A 22 -4.50 -16.19 -1.00
N ARG A 23 -4.39 -16.64 -2.26
CA ARG A 23 -3.14 -17.18 -2.83
C ARG A 23 -2.49 -16.16 -3.75
N ILE A 24 -1.27 -15.74 -3.43
CA ILE A 24 -0.44 -14.87 -4.28
C ILE A 24 0.76 -15.71 -4.72
N GLY A 25 0.61 -16.40 -5.86
CA GLY A 25 1.59 -17.40 -6.29
C GLY A 25 1.75 -18.49 -5.23
N PRO A 26 2.97 -18.74 -4.71
CA PRO A 26 3.19 -19.73 -3.65
C PRO A 26 2.80 -19.24 -2.24
N LEU A 27 2.53 -17.94 -2.07
CA LEU A 27 2.19 -17.38 -0.75
C LEU A 27 0.71 -17.59 -0.43
N GLN A 28 0.45 -18.10 0.76
CA GLN A 28 -0.90 -18.14 1.34
C GLN A 28 -1.05 -17.02 2.36
N VAL A 29 -2.13 -16.25 2.23
CA VAL A 29 -2.54 -15.23 3.19
C VAL A 29 -3.90 -15.64 3.75
N ASP A 30 -3.92 -16.11 5.00
CA ASP A 30 -5.10 -16.73 5.61
C ASP A 30 -6.31 -15.79 5.68
N THR A 31 -6.05 -14.53 6.05
CA THR A 31 -7.02 -13.45 5.94
C THR A 31 -6.76 -12.69 4.63
N PRO A 32 -7.73 -12.61 3.69
CA PRO A 32 -7.54 -12.03 2.36
C PRO A 32 -7.51 -10.49 2.38
N VAL A 33 -6.61 -9.95 3.20
CA VAL A 33 -6.43 -8.54 3.52
C VAL A 33 -4.96 -8.18 3.30
N VAL A 34 -4.75 -7.10 2.58
CA VAL A 34 -3.42 -6.54 2.31
C VAL A 34 -3.33 -5.12 2.86
N LEU A 35 -2.31 -4.81 3.65
CA LEU A 35 -1.99 -3.43 4.00
C LEU A 35 -1.47 -2.70 2.76
N ALA A 36 -2.12 -1.61 2.37
CA ALA A 36 -1.67 -0.79 1.26
C ALA A 36 -0.33 -0.12 1.58
N PRO A 37 0.61 -0.05 0.63
CA PRO A 37 1.83 0.73 0.79
C PRO A 37 1.49 2.22 0.87
N MET A 38 1.90 2.87 1.97
CA MET A 38 1.70 4.30 2.18
C MET A 38 3.02 4.93 2.62
N ALA A 39 3.64 5.68 1.73
CA ALA A 39 4.90 6.38 2.00
C ALA A 39 4.79 7.27 3.25
N GLY A 40 5.80 7.16 4.10
CA GLY A 40 5.88 7.74 5.44
C GLY A 40 5.03 7.04 6.50
N VAL A 41 4.16 6.09 6.17
CA VAL A 41 3.24 5.47 7.14
C VAL A 41 3.57 4.00 7.34
N THR A 42 3.67 3.19 6.29
CA THR A 42 3.83 1.72 6.38
C THR A 42 5.28 1.27 6.48
N ASN A 43 6.06 1.98 7.32
CA ASN A 43 7.40 1.57 7.71
C ASN A 43 7.36 0.29 8.57
N ALA A 44 8.53 -0.29 8.87
CA ALA A 44 8.61 -1.55 9.61
C ALA A 44 7.91 -1.48 10.98
N ALA A 45 8.04 -0.35 11.68
CA ALA A 45 7.36 -0.12 12.96
C ALA A 45 5.83 -0.22 12.86
N PHE A 46 5.22 0.48 11.89
CA PHE A 46 3.77 0.43 11.71
C PHE A 46 3.29 -0.93 11.19
N ARG A 47 4.04 -1.58 10.28
CA ARG A 47 3.71 -2.94 9.81
C ARG A 47 3.73 -3.93 10.96
N ARG A 48 4.74 -3.88 11.83
CA ARG A 48 4.80 -4.70 13.05
C ARG A 48 3.59 -4.45 13.95
N LEU A 49 3.24 -3.19 14.18
CA LEU A 49 2.06 -2.84 14.97
C LEU A 49 0.76 -3.40 14.38
N CYS A 50 0.60 -3.39 13.06
CA CYS A 50 -0.57 -4.00 12.40
C CYS A 50 -0.54 -5.55 12.44
N ARG A 51 0.64 -6.17 12.37
CA ARG A 51 0.81 -7.63 12.50
C ARG A 51 0.50 -8.15 13.91
N GLU A 52 0.82 -7.37 14.93
CA GLU A 52 0.45 -7.67 16.32
C GLU A 52 -1.08 -7.78 16.52
N GLN A 53 -1.90 -7.29 15.58
CA GLN A 53 -3.36 -7.26 15.67
C GLN A 53 -4.05 -8.38 14.89
N GLY A 54 -3.39 -9.02 13.94
CA GLY A 54 -4.07 -10.00 13.09
C GLY A 54 -3.26 -10.40 11.87
N ALA A 55 -3.93 -11.08 10.95
CA ALA A 55 -3.32 -11.68 9.78
C ALA A 55 -3.63 -10.90 8.50
N GLY A 56 -2.67 -10.91 7.58
CA GLY A 56 -2.73 -10.25 6.28
C GLY A 56 -1.35 -10.21 5.65
N LEU A 57 -1.26 -9.64 4.45
CA LEU A 57 0.02 -9.30 3.80
C LEU A 57 0.34 -7.82 4.06
N TYR A 58 1.53 -7.55 4.59
CA TYR A 58 1.92 -6.19 4.98
C TYR A 58 2.96 -5.62 4.02
N VAL A 59 2.52 -4.78 3.08
CA VAL A 59 3.41 -4.22 2.05
C VAL A 59 4.20 -3.04 2.62
N ALA A 60 5.52 -3.04 2.44
CA ALA A 60 6.39 -1.93 2.81
C ALA A 60 6.06 -0.64 2.05
N GLU A 61 6.64 0.48 2.48
CA GLU A 61 6.54 1.71 1.72
C GLU A 61 7.08 1.53 0.29
N MET A 62 6.58 2.35 -0.64
CA MET A 62 7.06 2.36 -2.01
C MET A 62 8.51 2.88 -2.05
N VAL A 63 9.40 2.14 -2.71
CA VAL A 63 10.79 2.55 -2.96
C VAL A 63 11.03 2.75 -4.46
N THR A 64 11.83 3.76 -4.80
CA THR A 64 12.23 3.98 -6.20
C THR A 64 13.25 2.92 -6.62
N SER A 65 12.99 2.20 -7.71
CA SER A 65 13.86 1.16 -8.25
C SER A 65 15.28 1.65 -8.49
N ARG A 66 15.45 2.87 -9.05
CA ARG A 66 16.76 3.49 -9.27
C ARG A 66 17.56 3.66 -7.98
N ALA A 67 16.95 4.29 -6.98
CA ALA A 67 17.60 4.54 -5.68
C ALA A 67 17.94 3.22 -4.96
N LEU A 68 17.17 2.15 -5.21
CA LEU A 68 17.47 0.84 -4.66
C LEU A 68 18.67 0.17 -5.34
N VAL A 69 18.73 0.21 -6.68
CA VAL A 69 19.87 -0.31 -7.47
C VAL A 69 21.16 0.43 -7.13
N GLU A 70 21.07 1.74 -6.88
CA GLU A 70 22.20 2.55 -6.40
C GLU A 70 22.54 2.34 -4.91
N ARG A 71 21.80 1.47 -4.22
CA ARG A 71 22.00 1.12 -2.80
C ARG A 71 21.97 2.33 -1.87
N GLY A 72 21.10 3.30 -2.15
CA GLY A 72 20.89 4.45 -1.28
C GLY A 72 20.52 4.02 0.15
N GLU A 73 21.06 4.70 1.17
CA GLU A 73 20.81 4.33 2.57
C GLU A 73 19.31 4.34 2.92
N GLU A 74 18.61 5.36 2.44
CA GLU A 74 17.17 5.52 2.66
C GLU A 74 16.34 4.45 1.94
N SER A 75 16.70 4.07 0.71
CA SER A 75 15.99 3.03 -0.05
C SER A 75 16.18 1.66 0.58
N LEU A 76 17.39 1.35 1.05
CA LEU A 76 17.69 0.13 1.80
C LEU A 76 16.94 0.08 3.15
N ARG A 77 16.80 1.22 3.83
CA ARG A 77 16.02 1.33 5.07
C ARG A 77 14.51 1.13 4.83
N ILE A 78 13.97 1.67 3.73
CA ILE A 78 12.55 1.51 3.37
C ILE A 78 12.18 0.03 3.19
N ILE A 79 13.05 -0.75 2.53
CA ILE A 79 12.83 -2.18 2.29
C ILE A 79 13.28 -3.06 3.46
N GLN A 80 13.64 -2.48 4.60
CA GLN A 80 13.99 -3.24 5.79
C GLN A 80 12.74 -3.87 6.40
N HIS A 81 12.91 -5.10 6.87
CA HIS A 81 11.90 -5.90 7.55
C HIS A 81 12.36 -6.23 8.96
N GLU A 82 11.41 -6.44 9.86
CA GLU A 82 11.70 -6.99 11.19
C GLU A 82 12.10 -8.47 11.07
N PRO A 83 12.92 -9.03 11.98
CA PRO A 83 13.38 -10.42 11.89
C PRO A 83 12.24 -11.45 11.80
N ASP A 84 11.13 -11.18 12.47
CA ASP A 84 9.94 -12.03 12.52
C ASP A 84 8.92 -11.70 11.42
N GLU A 85 9.19 -10.71 10.54
CA GLU A 85 8.28 -10.31 9.47
C GLU A 85 8.31 -11.35 8.35
N ARG A 86 7.25 -12.16 8.27
CA ARG A 86 7.01 -13.12 7.19
C ARG A 86 5.51 -13.16 6.82
N PRO A 87 5.17 -13.21 5.52
CA PRO A 87 6.06 -12.94 4.37
C PRO A 87 6.50 -11.46 4.30
N ARG A 88 7.70 -11.21 3.77
CA ARG A 88 8.28 -9.88 3.52
C ARG A 88 7.83 -9.36 2.18
N SER A 89 7.30 -8.14 2.13
CA SER A 89 6.73 -7.56 0.90
C SER A 89 7.27 -6.16 0.62
N VAL A 90 7.84 -5.95 -0.57
CA VAL A 90 8.42 -4.69 -1.02
C VAL A 90 7.65 -4.15 -2.22
N GLN A 91 7.29 -2.87 -2.21
CA GLN A 91 6.72 -2.20 -3.38
C GLN A 91 7.77 -1.37 -4.13
N LEU A 92 7.97 -1.65 -5.41
CA LEU A 92 8.83 -0.88 -6.32
C LEU A 92 8.05 0.15 -7.12
N TYR A 93 8.74 1.24 -7.45
CA TYR A 93 8.32 2.24 -8.41
C TYR A 93 9.49 2.58 -9.37
N GLY A 94 9.23 2.53 -10.67
CA GLY A 94 10.19 2.96 -11.69
C GLY A 94 9.49 3.21 -13.03
N VAL A 95 10.21 3.85 -13.96
CA VAL A 95 9.74 4.14 -15.33
C VAL A 95 10.64 3.53 -16.39
N ASP A 96 11.87 3.13 -16.05
CA ASP A 96 12.78 2.39 -16.92
C ASP A 96 12.65 0.86 -16.71
N PRO A 97 12.32 0.07 -17.75
CA PRO A 97 12.23 -1.39 -17.63
C PRO A 97 13.50 -2.09 -17.13
N GLY A 98 14.68 -1.62 -17.54
CA GLY A 98 15.97 -2.19 -17.14
C GLY A 98 16.29 -1.91 -15.67
N THR A 99 16.03 -0.70 -15.20
CA THR A 99 16.18 -0.33 -13.78
C THR A 99 15.23 -1.13 -12.90
N VAL A 100 13.95 -1.28 -13.29
CA VAL A 100 12.99 -2.09 -12.53
C VAL A 100 13.43 -3.56 -12.50
N GLU A 101 13.85 -4.12 -13.63
CA GLU A 101 14.38 -5.49 -13.70
C GLU A 101 15.57 -5.69 -12.75
N ALA A 102 16.53 -4.77 -12.76
CA ALA A 102 17.70 -4.81 -11.87
C ALA A 102 17.31 -4.70 -10.39
N ALA A 103 16.34 -3.85 -10.04
CA ALA A 103 15.84 -3.71 -8.68
C ALA A 103 15.15 -4.98 -8.19
N VAL A 104 14.29 -5.58 -9.03
CA VAL A 104 13.64 -6.87 -8.72
C VAL A 104 14.71 -7.94 -8.52
N HIS A 105 15.66 -8.06 -9.46
CA HIS A 105 16.74 -9.02 -9.37
C HIS A 105 17.55 -8.85 -8.08
N MET A 106 17.90 -7.62 -7.70
CA MET A 106 18.58 -7.32 -6.44
C MET A 106 17.78 -7.78 -5.23
N ILE A 107 16.46 -7.51 -5.19
CA ILE A 107 15.60 -7.92 -4.07
C ILE A 107 15.60 -9.44 -3.93
N VAL A 108 15.39 -10.17 -5.02
CA VAL A 108 15.19 -11.62 -4.96
C VAL A 108 16.51 -12.40 -4.83
N SER A 109 17.58 -11.95 -5.49
CA SER A 109 18.90 -12.61 -5.43
C SER A 109 19.63 -12.41 -4.12
N GLU A 110 19.36 -11.29 -3.42
CA GLU A 110 19.90 -11.01 -2.09
C GLU A 110 18.95 -11.42 -0.95
N ASP A 111 17.89 -12.20 -1.24
CA ASP A 111 16.90 -12.68 -0.26
C ASP A 111 16.32 -11.54 0.61
N ARG A 112 15.92 -10.42 -0.02
CA ARG A 112 15.41 -9.24 0.68
C ARG A 112 13.91 -9.25 0.88
N ALA A 113 13.15 -9.94 0.03
CA ALA A 113 11.70 -10.04 0.12
C ALA A 113 11.16 -11.38 -0.38
N ASP A 114 10.00 -11.77 0.13
CA ASP A 114 9.26 -12.96 -0.28
C ASP A 114 8.16 -12.62 -1.31
N HIS A 115 7.91 -11.32 -1.53
CA HIS A 115 6.91 -10.76 -2.44
C HIS A 115 7.36 -9.40 -2.98
N VAL A 116 7.14 -9.17 -4.28
CA VAL A 116 7.41 -7.87 -4.92
C VAL A 116 6.11 -7.30 -5.50
N ASP A 117 5.77 -6.08 -5.14
CA ASP A 117 4.63 -5.35 -5.71
C ASP A 117 5.12 -4.21 -6.61
N LEU A 118 4.43 -3.93 -7.71
CA LEU A 118 4.76 -2.81 -8.60
C LEU A 118 3.71 -1.71 -8.48
N ASN A 119 4.17 -0.48 -8.24
CA ASN A 119 3.30 0.68 -8.13
C ASN A 119 2.94 1.26 -9.51
N PHE A 120 1.64 1.22 -9.82
CA PHE A 120 1.03 1.90 -10.96
C PHE A 120 -0.19 2.72 -10.51
N GLY A 121 -0.18 3.19 -9.26
CA GLY A 121 -1.35 3.82 -8.62
C GLY A 121 -1.08 5.16 -7.96
N CYS A 122 0.19 5.54 -7.75
CA CYS A 122 0.52 6.79 -7.07
C CYS A 122 0.17 8.02 -7.92
N PRO A 123 -0.72 8.92 -7.44
CA PRO A 123 -1.18 10.08 -8.22
C PRO A 123 -0.38 11.37 -7.93
N VAL A 124 0.69 11.30 -7.12
CA VAL A 124 1.42 12.50 -6.69
C VAL A 124 2.22 13.08 -7.85
N ALA A 125 2.23 14.42 -7.97
CA ALA A 125 2.87 15.10 -9.09
C ALA A 125 4.37 14.77 -9.24
N LYS A 126 5.08 14.52 -8.13
CA LYS A 126 6.49 14.10 -8.15
C LYS A 126 6.70 12.80 -8.95
N VAL A 127 5.71 11.91 -8.95
CA VAL A 127 5.72 10.62 -9.65
C VAL A 127 5.13 10.76 -11.05
N THR A 128 3.91 11.30 -11.16
CA THR A 128 3.19 11.34 -12.45
C THR A 128 3.85 12.24 -13.48
N ARG A 129 4.54 13.33 -13.06
CA ARG A 129 5.23 14.24 -13.98
C ARG A 129 6.39 13.59 -14.73
N ARG A 130 6.88 12.44 -14.24
CA ARG A 130 7.93 11.63 -14.85
C ARG A 130 7.35 10.43 -15.63
N GLY A 131 6.03 10.42 -15.89
CA GLY A 131 5.36 9.30 -16.54
C GLY A 131 5.17 8.07 -15.64
N GLY A 132 5.38 8.22 -14.32
CA GLY A 132 5.33 7.15 -13.34
C GLY A 132 3.97 6.96 -12.65
N GLY A 133 3.90 5.95 -11.78
CA GLY A 133 2.71 5.69 -10.94
C GLY A 133 1.46 5.50 -11.80
N SER A 134 0.38 6.21 -11.46
CA SER A 134 -0.89 6.09 -12.20
C SER A 134 -0.87 6.66 -13.62
N ALA A 135 0.17 7.37 -14.02
CA ALA A 135 0.34 7.84 -15.40
C ALA A 135 0.89 6.76 -16.35
N LEU A 136 1.61 5.78 -15.80
CA LEU A 136 2.39 4.81 -16.56
C LEU A 136 1.52 3.85 -17.38
N PRO A 137 0.40 3.29 -16.86
CA PRO A 137 -0.47 2.39 -17.64
C PRO A 137 -1.06 3.01 -18.92
N TRP A 138 -0.95 4.34 -19.10
CA TRP A 138 -1.31 4.98 -20.36
C TRP A 138 -0.37 4.58 -21.51
N LYS A 139 0.91 4.32 -21.23
CA LYS A 139 1.91 3.88 -22.20
C LYS A 139 1.96 2.35 -22.24
N ARG A 140 1.14 1.74 -23.08
CA ARG A 140 0.87 0.28 -23.11
C ARG A 140 2.13 -0.57 -23.21
N GLY A 141 2.96 -0.30 -24.22
CA GLY A 141 4.19 -1.06 -24.44
C GLY A 141 5.20 -0.89 -23.29
N LEU A 142 5.26 0.29 -22.68
CA LEU A 142 6.13 0.54 -21.52
C LEU A 142 5.66 -0.26 -20.30
N PHE A 143 4.36 -0.20 -19.98
CA PHE A 143 3.76 -0.98 -18.91
C PHE A 143 4.02 -2.47 -19.08
N GLN A 144 3.75 -3.01 -20.27
CA GLN A 144 3.98 -4.41 -20.59
C GLN A 144 5.45 -4.81 -20.40
N ASP A 145 6.41 -4.01 -20.91
CA ASP A 145 7.83 -4.33 -20.81
C ASP A 145 8.30 -4.35 -19.34
N ILE A 146 7.89 -3.37 -18.53
CA ILE A 146 8.21 -3.32 -17.10
C ILE A 146 7.69 -4.54 -16.36
N VAL A 147 6.39 -4.87 -16.52
CA VAL A 147 5.77 -5.98 -15.80
C VAL A 147 6.38 -7.31 -16.23
N THR A 148 6.56 -7.53 -17.54
CA THR A 148 7.14 -8.76 -18.09
C THR A 148 8.55 -9.00 -17.57
N ARG A 149 9.41 -7.96 -17.58
CA ARG A 149 10.79 -8.09 -17.09
C ARG A 149 10.86 -8.29 -15.58
N ALA A 150 10.00 -7.62 -14.81
CA ALA A 150 9.91 -7.81 -13.38
C ALA A 150 9.54 -9.27 -13.03
N VAL A 151 8.49 -9.81 -13.65
CA VAL A 151 8.08 -11.23 -13.47
C VAL A 151 9.22 -12.17 -13.86
N ARG A 152 9.85 -11.95 -15.02
CA ARG A 152 11.00 -12.75 -15.49
C ARG A 152 12.16 -12.75 -14.50
N ALA A 153 12.51 -11.61 -13.91
CA ALA A 153 13.61 -11.50 -12.96
C ALA A 153 13.34 -12.23 -11.63
N ALA A 154 12.08 -12.23 -11.18
CA ALA A 154 11.67 -12.87 -9.94
C ALA A 154 11.46 -14.39 -10.07
N GLN A 155 11.06 -14.85 -11.26
CA GLN A 155 10.65 -16.24 -11.52
C GLN A 155 11.69 -17.32 -11.13
N PRO A 156 13.00 -17.17 -11.39
CA PRO A 156 14.01 -18.15 -10.96
C PRO A 156 14.10 -18.36 -9.44
N TYR A 157 13.62 -17.41 -8.66
CA TYR A 157 13.66 -17.42 -7.19
C TYR A 157 12.32 -17.81 -6.56
N GLY A 158 11.29 -18.07 -7.38
CA GLY A 158 9.95 -18.41 -6.89
C GLY A 158 9.24 -17.27 -6.16
N VAL A 159 9.70 -16.02 -6.29
CA VAL A 159 9.10 -14.86 -5.65
C VAL A 159 7.97 -14.31 -6.52
N PRO A 160 6.71 -14.25 -6.04
CA PRO A 160 5.60 -13.67 -6.80
C PRO A 160 5.73 -12.16 -6.97
N VAL A 161 5.33 -11.70 -8.16
CA VAL A 161 5.21 -10.27 -8.49
C VAL A 161 3.74 -9.89 -8.61
N THR A 162 3.30 -8.79 -7.98
CA THR A 162 1.94 -8.24 -8.12
C THR A 162 1.96 -6.82 -8.68
N VAL A 163 0.80 -6.32 -9.08
CA VAL A 163 0.64 -4.92 -9.46
C VAL A 163 -0.48 -4.26 -8.67
N LYS A 164 -0.26 -3.00 -8.27
CA LYS A 164 -1.30 -2.14 -7.70
C LYS A 164 -1.49 -0.89 -8.54
N MET A 165 -2.71 -0.72 -9.07
CA MET A 165 -3.04 0.37 -9.99
C MET A 165 -4.27 1.18 -9.58
N ARG A 166 -4.52 2.27 -10.33
CA ARG A 166 -5.75 3.07 -10.31
C ARG A 166 -6.58 2.79 -11.57
N LYS A 167 -7.83 3.31 -11.63
CA LYS A 167 -8.69 3.19 -12.81
C LYS A 167 -8.02 3.76 -14.09
N GLY A 168 -7.25 4.82 -13.93
CA GLY A 168 -6.57 5.54 -15.01
C GLY A 168 -6.09 6.91 -14.54
N ILE A 169 -5.82 7.79 -15.49
CA ILE A 169 -5.37 9.16 -15.21
C ILE A 169 -6.57 10.02 -14.79
N ASP A 170 -7.62 10.02 -15.59
CA ASP A 170 -8.92 10.67 -15.38
C ASP A 170 -10.01 9.84 -16.09
N ASP A 171 -11.22 10.38 -16.21
CA ASP A 171 -12.37 9.65 -16.78
C ASP A 171 -12.26 9.43 -18.30
N ASP A 172 -11.50 10.25 -19.01
CA ASP A 172 -11.27 10.11 -20.45
C ASP A 172 -10.09 9.15 -20.75
N HIS A 173 -9.25 8.90 -19.75
CA HIS A 173 -8.00 8.14 -19.88
C HIS A 173 -7.95 6.93 -18.94
N LEU A 174 -9.00 6.10 -18.96
CA LEU A 174 -9.09 4.84 -18.22
C LEU A 174 -8.19 3.75 -18.83
N THR A 175 -7.60 2.92 -17.97
CA THR A 175 -6.60 1.91 -18.37
C THR A 175 -6.72 0.57 -17.66
N TYR A 176 -7.41 0.51 -16.53
CA TYR A 176 -7.36 -0.63 -15.61
C TYR A 176 -7.73 -2.00 -16.18
N LEU A 177 -8.69 -2.07 -17.11
CA LEU A 177 -9.09 -3.34 -17.73
C LEU A 177 -7.98 -3.89 -18.62
N GLU A 178 -7.48 -3.06 -19.53
CA GLU A 178 -6.36 -3.42 -20.41
C GLU A 178 -5.10 -3.72 -19.61
N ALA A 179 -4.76 -2.86 -18.64
CA ALA A 179 -3.59 -3.04 -17.79
C ALA A 179 -3.69 -4.32 -16.94
N GLY A 180 -4.90 -4.68 -16.49
CA GLY A 180 -5.16 -5.92 -15.76
C GLY A 180 -4.90 -7.16 -16.61
N LEU A 181 -5.39 -7.18 -17.85
CA LEU A 181 -5.14 -8.26 -18.80
C LEU A 181 -3.66 -8.39 -19.15
N VAL A 182 -3.00 -7.27 -19.45
CA VAL A 182 -1.56 -7.27 -19.74
C VAL A 182 -0.76 -7.79 -18.55
N ALA A 183 -1.12 -7.42 -17.32
CA ALA A 183 -0.46 -7.93 -16.13
C ALA A 183 -0.70 -9.44 -15.94
N GLN A 184 -1.93 -9.91 -16.13
CA GLN A 184 -2.27 -11.34 -16.10
C GLN A 184 -1.42 -12.12 -17.12
N ASP A 185 -1.38 -11.67 -18.37
CA ASP A 185 -0.63 -12.33 -19.45
C ASP A 185 0.88 -12.32 -19.20
N ALA A 186 1.39 -11.29 -18.52
CA ALA A 186 2.79 -11.21 -18.10
C ALA A 186 3.13 -12.16 -16.94
N GLY A 187 2.13 -12.76 -16.28
CA GLY A 187 2.33 -13.75 -15.22
C GLY A 187 2.43 -13.17 -13.80
N VAL A 188 1.80 -12.02 -13.54
CA VAL A 188 1.70 -11.50 -12.17
C VAL A 188 0.86 -12.43 -11.30
N ALA A 189 1.11 -12.46 -10.00
CA ALA A 189 0.45 -13.35 -9.06
C ALA A 189 -0.91 -12.81 -8.55
N ALA A 190 -1.16 -11.50 -8.66
CA ALA A 190 -2.42 -10.84 -8.32
C ALA A 190 -2.42 -9.38 -8.86
N VAL A 191 -3.62 -8.81 -8.98
CA VAL A 191 -3.84 -7.43 -9.39
C VAL A 191 -4.68 -6.70 -8.34
N ALA A 192 -4.23 -5.54 -7.87
CA ALA A 192 -4.98 -4.68 -6.96
C ALA A 192 -5.44 -3.39 -7.64
N LEU A 193 -6.74 -3.06 -7.52
CA LEU A 193 -7.31 -1.83 -8.10
C LEU A 193 -7.79 -0.88 -7.01
N HIS A 194 -7.14 0.29 -6.94
CA HIS A 194 -7.74 1.46 -6.30
C HIS A 194 -8.82 2.02 -7.23
N ALA A 195 -10.07 1.92 -6.80
CA ALA A 195 -11.29 2.33 -7.50
C ALA A 195 -11.46 3.87 -7.65
N ARG A 196 -10.37 4.57 -7.97
CA ARG A 196 -10.34 5.99 -8.34
C ARG A 196 -9.37 6.20 -9.49
N THR A 197 -9.58 7.23 -10.29
CA THR A 197 -8.61 7.78 -11.23
C THR A 197 -7.54 8.57 -10.47
N ALA A 198 -6.44 8.93 -11.14
CA ALA A 198 -5.40 9.75 -10.53
C ALA A 198 -5.90 11.17 -10.22
N ALA A 199 -6.73 11.74 -11.11
CA ALA A 199 -7.31 13.07 -10.98
C ALA A 199 -8.22 13.20 -9.77
N GLU A 200 -8.97 12.15 -9.43
CA GLU A 200 -9.79 12.12 -8.21
C GLU A 200 -8.94 12.15 -6.94
N TYR A 201 -7.69 11.67 -6.99
CA TYR A 201 -6.80 11.61 -5.83
C TYR A 201 -7.46 10.83 -4.66
N TYR A 202 -8.07 11.55 -3.72
CA TYR A 202 -8.84 11.01 -2.60
C TYR A 202 -10.21 11.70 -2.41
N SER A 203 -10.69 12.44 -3.41
CA SER A 203 -12.02 13.06 -3.43
C SER A 203 -13.10 12.03 -3.79
N GLY A 204 -14.36 12.44 -3.61
CA GLY A 204 -15.52 11.62 -3.98
C GLY A 204 -15.54 10.27 -3.28
N THR A 205 -16.27 9.32 -3.88
CA THR A 205 -16.40 7.94 -3.40
C THR A 205 -15.69 7.00 -4.37
N ALA A 206 -15.05 5.97 -3.86
CA ALA A 206 -14.46 4.92 -4.69
C ALA A 206 -15.55 4.23 -5.53
N ASP A 207 -15.31 4.11 -6.84
CA ASP A 207 -16.18 3.42 -7.80
C ASP A 207 -15.93 1.91 -7.76
N TRP A 208 -16.58 1.24 -6.80
CA TRP A 208 -16.42 -0.20 -6.60
C TRP A 208 -16.93 -1.03 -7.79
N GLU A 209 -17.81 -0.49 -8.63
CA GLU A 209 -18.25 -1.17 -9.85
C GLU A 209 -17.06 -1.42 -10.81
N ALA A 210 -16.06 -0.53 -10.82
CA ALA A 210 -14.83 -0.77 -11.57
C ALA A 210 -14.05 -2.00 -11.07
N ILE A 211 -14.10 -2.30 -9.77
CA ILE A 211 -13.49 -3.53 -9.22
C ILE A 211 -14.26 -4.75 -9.72
N ALA A 212 -15.59 -4.71 -9.71
CA ALA A 212 -16.43 -5.79 -10.22
C ALA A 212 -16.15 -6.08 -11.71
N ARG A 213 -16.07 -5.02 -12.53
CA ARG A 213 -15.70 -5.13 -13.96
C ARG A 213 -14.29 -5.70 -14.15
N LEU A 214 -13.32 -5.28 -13.34
CA LEU A 214 -11.97 -5.85 -13.38
C LEU A 214 -11.98 -7.34 -13.01
N LYS A 215 -12.69 -7.72 -11.95
CA LYS A 215 -12.81 -9.12 -11.51
C LYS A 215 -13.45 -10.02 -12.57
N GLN A 216 -14.40 -9.50 -13.34
CA GLN A 216 -15.01 -10.21 -14.48
C GLN A 216 -14.07 -10.32 -15.68
N THR A 217 -13.11 -9.41 -15.81
CA THR A 217 -12.19 -9.33 -16.96
C THR A 217 -10.89 -10.11 -16.72
N VAL A 218 -10.33 -10.03 -15.51
CA VAL A 218 -9.10 -10.71 -15.10
C VAL A 218 -9.48 -11.93 -14.27
N THR A 219 -9.42 -13.10 -14.90
CA THR A 219 -9.97 -14.36 -14.36
C THR A 219 -8.92 -15.34 -13.89
N ASP A 220 -7.67 -15.22 -14.34
CA ASP A 220 -6.65 -16.25 -14.11
C ASP A 220 -5.86 -15.99 -12.82
N VAL A 221 -5.93 -14.76 -12.30
CA VAL A 221 -5.23 -14.33 -11.08
C VAL A 221 -6.19 -13.59 -10.16
N PRO A 222 -5.95 -13.57 -8.83
CA PRO A 222 -6.78 -12.83 -7.89
C PRO A 222 -6.83 -11.34 -8.19
N VAL A 223 -8.02 -10.75 -8.03
CA VAL A 223 -8.28 -9.31 -8.11
C VAL A 223 -8.63 -8.80 -6.72
N LEU A 224 -7.84 -7.86 -6.23
CA LEU A 224 -8.02 -7.23 -4.91
C LEU A 224 -8.65 -5.84 -5.04
N GLY A 225 -9.72 -5.62 -4.27
CA GLY A 225 -10.42 -4.34 -4.23
C GLY A 225 -9.76 -3.34 -3.28
N ASN A 226 -9.67 -2.07 -3.67
CA ASN A 226 -9.13 -1.00 -2.83
C ASN A 226 -9.90 0.31 -2.96
N GLY A 227 -10.21 0.92 -1.81
CA GLY A 227 -10.79 2.25 -1.73
C GLY A 227 -11.94 2.30 -0.72
N ASP A 228 -11.88 3.26 0.18
CA ASP A 228 -12.94 3.58 1.15
C ASP A 228 -13.34 2.45 2.11
N ILE A 229 -12.38 1.58 2.46
CA ILE A 229 -12.52 0.64 3.57
C ILE A 229 -12.09 1.35 4.86
N TRP A 230 -13.07 1.70 5.70
CA TRP A 230 -12.87 2.40 6.97
C TRP A 230 -13.12 1.49 8.19
N SER A 231 -13.86 0.42 7.97
CA SER A 231 -14.26 -0.61 8.93
C SER A 231 -14.18 -2.00 8.29
N ALA A 232 -14.26 -3.05 9.11
CA ALA A 232 -14.35 -4.41 8.60
C ALA A 232 -15.63 -4.66 7.80
N GLN A 233 -16.72 -3.95 8.11
CA GLN A 233 -17.98 -4.07 7.38
C GLN A 233 -17.83 -3.56 5.93
N ASP A 234 -17.11 -2.46 5.73
CA ASP A 234 -16.85 -1.95 4.37
C ASP A 234 -16.10 -2.98 3.52
N ALA A 235 -15.17 -3.74 4.12
CA ALA A 235 -14.46 -4.81 3.43
C ALA A 235 -15.39 -5.96 3.02
N LEU A 236 -16.27 -6.40 3.93
CA LEU A 236 -17.27 -7.44 3.63
C LEU A 236 -18.22 -6.99 2.52
N THR A 237 -18.72 -5.77 2.60
CA THR A 237 -19.61 -5.20 1.58
C THR A 237 -18.91 -5.03 0.23
N MET A 238 -17.63 -4.63 0.21
CA MET A 238 -16.85 -4.58 -1.04
C MET A 238 -16.75 -5.97 -1.68
N VAL A 239 -16.42 -7.00 -0.90
CA VAL A 239 -16.32 -8.38 -1.41
C VAL A 239 -17.67 -8.85 -1.94
N GLU A 240 -18.74 -8.62 -1.18
CA GLU A 240 -20.11 -8.98 -1.58
C GLU A 240 -20.53 -8.31 -2.90
N GLN A 241 -20.29 -6.99 -3.03
CA GLN A 241 -20.71 -6.23 -4.21
C GLN A 241 -19.87 -6.50 -5.46
N THR A 242 -18.57 -6.77 -5.29
CA THR A 242 -17.63 -6.79 -6.40
C THR A 242 -17.15 -8.19 -6.76
N GLY A 243 -17.29 -9.16 -5.85
CA GLY A 243 -16.75 -10.51 -6.00
C GLY A 243 -15.22 -10.56 -5.99
N CYS A 244 -14.53 -9.50 -5.53
CA CYS A 244 -13.08 -9.49 -5.43
C CYS A 244 -12.57 -10.58 -4.46
N ASP A 245 -11.36 -11.07 -4.71
CA ASP A 245 -10.78 -12.20 -3.97
C ASP A 245 -10.15 -11.78 -2.62
N GLY A 246 -10.24 -10.49 -2.30
CA GLY A 246 -9.68 -9.88 -1.11
C GLY A 246 -9.63 -8.37 -1.22
N VAL A 247 -9.18 -7.74 -0.15
CA VAL A 247 -9.19 -6.28 -0.04
C VAL A 247 -7.81 -5.72 0.29
N VAL A 248 -7.53 -4.51 -0.19
CA VAL A 248 -6.37 -3.73 0.22
C VAL A 248 -6.82 -2.56 1.09
N VAL A 249 -6.26 -2.44 2.28
CA VAL A 249 -6.64 -1.44 3.28
C VAL A 249 -5.55 -0.38 3.39
N GLY A 250 -5.90 0.86 3.10
CA GLY A 250 -4.99 2.01 3.21
C GLY A 250 -5.35 2.88 4.39
N ARG A 251 -5.94 4.04 4.09
CA ARG A 251 -6.16 5.11 5.07
C ARG A 251 -7.01 4.72 6.29
N GLY A 252 -7.85 3.69 6.20
CA GLY A 252 -8.68 3.20 7.30
C GLY A 252 -7.89 2.75 8.54
N CYS A 253 -6.68 2.21 8.35
CA CYS A 253 -5.84 1.74 9.47
C CYS A 253 -4.97 2.82 10.10
N GLN A 254 -4.92 4.05 9.54
CA GLN A 254 -4.12 5.14 10.10
C GLN A 254 -4.60 5.49 11.52
N GLY A 255 -3.73 5.31 12.52
CA GLY A 255 -4.07 5.47 13.93
C GLY A 255 -5.07 4.44 14.46
N ARG A 256 -5.27 3.33 13.73
CA ARG A 256 -6.14 2.20 14.08
C ARG A 256 -5.50 0.88 13.59
N PRO A 257 -4.33 0.49 14.12
CA PRO A 257 -3.74 -0.80 13.76
C PRO A 257 -4.68 -1.98 14.08
N TRP A 258 -5.50 -1.87 15.13
CA TRP A 258 -6.50 -2.88 15.52
C TRP A 258 -7.61 -3.10 14.48
N LEU A 259 -7.72 -2.28 13.43
CA LEU A 259 -8.60 -2.58 12.30
C LEU A 259 -8.27 -3.94 11.66
N PHE A 260 -7.01 -4.39 11.72
CA PHE A 260 -6.63 -5.72 11.23
C PHE A 260 -7.20 -6.87 12.09
N ALA A 261 -7.42 -6.65 13.39
CA ALA A 261 -8.14 -7.61 14.24
C ALA A 261 -9.61 -7.70 13.81
N ASP A 262 -10.26 -6.54 13.62
CA ASP A 262 -11.66 -6.47 13.17
C ASP A 262 -11.84 -7.14 11.80
N LEU A 263 -10.90 -6.91 10.88
CA LEU A 263 -10.90 -7.52 9.55
C LEU A 263 -10.72 -9.03 9.63
N ALA A 264 -9.75 -9.52 10.42
CA ALA A 264 -9.54 -10.95 10.61
C ALA A 264 -10.79 -11.63 11.20
N ALA A 265 -11.38 -11.05 12.24
CA ALA A 265 -12.62 -11.53 12.84
C ALA A 265 -13.77 -11.57 11.82
N ALA A 266 -13.98 -10.47 11.08
CA ALA A 266 -15.03 -10.38 10.08
C ALA A 266 -14.89 -11.41 8.95
N PHE A 267 -13.68 -11.62 8.41
CA PHE A 267 -13.43 -12.63 7.38
C PHE A 267 -13.54 -14.07 7.91
N ALA A 268 -13.35 -14.28 9.21
CA ALA A 268 -13.61 -15.55 9.88
C ALA A 268 -15.09 -15.78 10.22
N GLY A 269 -15.99 -14.83 9.90
CA GLY A 269 -17.42 -14.92 10.18
C GLY A 269 -17.83 -14.45 11.58
N SER A 270 -16.93 -13.75 12.29
CA SER A 270 -17.17 -13.18 13.61
C SER A 270 -17.58 -11.69 13.54
N ASP A 271 -18.52 -11.30 14.41
CA ASP A 271 -18.95 -9.92 14.61
C ASP A 271 -18.18 -9.19 15.72
N GLU A 272 -17.17 -9.82 16.32
CA GLU A 272 -16.30 -9.20 17.33
C GLU A 272 -15.58 -7.97 16.77
N ARG A 273 -15.56 -6.88 17.54
CA ARG A 273 -14.92 -5.62 17.18
C ARG A 273 -14.12 -5.05 18.34
N VAL A 274 -12.92 -4.58 18.05
CA VAL A 274 -12.04 -3.89 18.99
C VAL A 274 -12.51 -2.45 19.14
N ARG A 275 -12.94 -2.11 20.37
CA ARG A 275 -13.44 -0.78 20.74
C ARG A 275 -12.58 -0.23 21.88
N PRO A 276 -11.34 0.23 21.60
CA PRO A 276 -10.39 0.58 22.65
C PRO A 276 -10.85 1.85 23.39
N GLY A 277 -10.68 1.88 24.71
CA GLY A 277 -10.71 3.13 25.47
C GLY A 277 -9.46 3.96 25.18
N LEU A 278 -9.41 5.17 25.73
CA LEU A 278 -8.26 6.06 25.51
C LEU A 278 -6.97 5.50 26.12
N ARG A 279 -7.07 4.69 27.18
CA ARG A 279 -5.95 3.97 27.79
C ARG A 279 -5.25 3.03 26.79
N GLU A 280 -6.00 2.18 26.10
CA GLU A 280 -5.45 1.26 25.11
C GLU A 280 -4.90 2.01 23.90
N VAL A 281 -5.54 3.11 23.49
CA VAL A 281 -5.03 3.99 22.44
C VAL A 281 -3.70 4.63 22.86
N ALA A 282 -3.60 5.16 24.07
CA ALA A 282 -2.37 5.77 24.58
C ALA A 282 -1.22 4.76 24.66
N HIS A 283 -1.51 3.53 25.14
CA HIS A 283 -0.55 2.43 25.12
C HIS A 283 -0.08 2.12 23.68
N THR A 284 -1.00 2.07 22.72
CA THR A 284 -0.67 1.85 21.31
C THR A 284 0.19 2.98 20.73
N VAL A 285 -0.10 4.24 21.07
CA VAL A 285 0.71 5.41 20.66
C VAL A 285 2.13 5.26 21.20
N ARG A 286 2.28 4.92 22.49
CA ARG A 286 3.58 4.74 23.12
C ARG A 286 4.36 3.58 22.49
N ARG A 287 3.72 2.44 22.30
CA ARG A 287 4.30 1.27 21.61
C ARG A 287 4.76 1.60 20.20
N HIS A 288 3.95 2.34 19.44
CA HIS A 288 4.34 2.78 18.10
C HIS A 288 5.56 3.71 18.14
N ALA A 289 5.62 4.63 19.11
CA ALA A 289 6.78 5.50 19.26
C ALA A 289 8.08 4.71 19.54
N GLU A 290 8.03 3.67 20.38
CA GLU A 290 9.19 2.79 20.65
C GLU A 290 9.69 2.12 19.38
N LEU A 291 8.77 1.49 18.64
CA LEU A 291 9.09 0.82 17.38
C LEU A 291 9.67 1.80 16.35
N MET A 292 9.21 3.06 16.37
CA MET A 292 9.77 4.10 15.51
C MET A 292 11.20 4.48 15.92
N VAL A 293 11.50 4.55 17.23
CA VAL A 293 12.89 4.77 17.70
C VAL A 293 13.79 3.61 17.28
N GLU A 294 13.32 2.36 17.42
CA GLU A 294 14.04 1.17 16.95
C GLU A 294 14.32 1.23 15.44
N HIS A 295 13.28 1.57 14.64
CA HIS A 295 13.36 1.64 13.18
C HIS A 295 14.31 2.73 12.67
N PHE A 296 14.26 3.92 13.27
CA PHE A 296 15.10 5.05 12.84
C PHE A 296 16.47 5.10 13.53
N ARG A 297 16.64 4.40 14.67
CA ARG A 297 17.81 4.50 15.55
C ARG A 297 18.14 5.95 15.95
N ASP A 298 17.12 6.79 15.97
CA ASP A 298 17.17 8.22 16.26
C ASP A 298 15.81 8.64 16.83
N GLU A 299 15.78 8.92 18.13
CA GLU A 299 14.57 9.30 18.86
C GLU A 299 13.97 10.60 18.32
N SER A 300 14.79 11.62 18.07
CA SER A 300 14.31 12.91 17.58
C SER A 300 13.66 12.79 16.20
N LYS A 301 14.26 11.98 15.30
CA LYS A 301 13.66 11.65 14.01
C LYS A 301 12.36 10.86 14.22
N ALA A 302 12.36 9.81 15.02
CA ALA A 302 11.19 8.98 15.27
C ALA A 302 9.99 9.77 15.80
N LEU A 303 10.19 10.68 16.76
CA LEU A 303 9.08 11.45 17.33
C LEU A 303 8.58 12.54 16.37
N ARG A 304 9.47 13.17 15.57
CA ARG A 304 9.04 14.05 14.48
C ARG A 304 8.15 13.32 13.47
N GLU A 305 8.52 12.09 13.15
CA GLU A 305 7.76 11.21 12.27
C GLU A 305 6.40 10.83 12.86
N MET A 306 6.33 10.60 14.17
CA MET A 306 5.11 10.25 14.89
C MET A 306 4.05 11.36 14.93
N ARG A 307 4.44 12.64 14.83
CA ARG A 307 3.52 13.81 14.96
C ARG A 307 2.28 13.70 14.06
N LYS A 308 2.44 13.25 12.81
CA LYS A 308 1.33 13.10 11.86
C LYS A 308 0.31 12.02 12.28
N HIS A 309 0.74 11.03 13.06
CA HIS A 309 -0.11 9.93 13.51
C HIS A 309 -1.02 10.34 14.68
N MET A 310 -0.62 11.33 15.48
CA MET A 310 -1.35 11.75 16.69
C MET A 310 -2.80 12.16 16.40
N ALA A 311 -3.00 12.93 15.33
CA ALA A 311 -4.34 13.34 14.90
C ALA A 311 -5.23 12.15 14.53
N TRP A 312 -4.66 11.05 14.04
CA TRP A 312 -5.39 9.84 13.70
C TRP A 312 -5.74 9.03 14.95
N TYR A 313 -4.77 8.77 15.84
CA TYR A 313 -5.03 8.00 17.06
C TYR A 313 -6.14 8.62 17.91
N PHE A 314 -6.09 9.94 18.10
CA PHE A 314 -7.03 10.64 18.97
C PHE A 314 -8.33 11.07 18.26
N LYS A 315 -8.68 10.51 17.10
CA LYS A 315 -9.95 10.85 16.44
C LYS A 315 -11.15 10.42 17.32
N GLY A 316 -12.08 11.33 17.58
CA GLY A 316 -13.29 11.07 18.37
C GLY A 316 -13.12 11.25 19.88
N TYR A 317 -11.91 11.05 20.43
CA TYR A 317 -11.63 11.22 21.86
C TYR A 317 -11.55 12.69 22.29
N VAL A 318 -11.91 12.96 23.54
CA VAL A 318 -11.87 14.30 24.14
C VAL A 318 -10.46 14.54 24.71
N VAL A 319 -9.57 15.08 23.88
CA VAL A 319 -8.18 15.41 24.25
C VAL A 319 -7.98 16.91 24.54
N GLY A 320 -8.82 17.79 23.97
CA GLY A 320 -8.64 19.24 24.02
C GLY A 320 -7.67 19.79 22.96
N GLY A 321 -7.91 21.02 22.50
CA GLY A 321 -7.16 21.63 21.38
C GLY A 321 -5.68 21.89 21.70
N ASP A 322 -5.40 22.40 22.90
CA ASP A 322 -4.04 22.69 23.36
C ASP A 322 -3.19 21.41 23.47
N LEU A 323 -3.71 20.39 24.15
CA LEU A 323 -3.00 19.13 24.31
C LEU A 323 -2.78 18.42 22.96
N ARG A 324 -3.75 18.46 22.04
CA ARG A 324 -3.57 17.97 20.65
C ARG A 324 -2.44 18.70 19.93
N ALA A 325 -2.32 20.01 20.10
CA ALA A 325 -1.25 20.81 19.50
C ALA A 325 0.12 20.38 20.03
N ARG A 326 0.22 20.14 21.34
CA ARG A 326 1.45 19.65 21.99
C ARG A 326 1.85 18.26 21.51
N PHE A 327 0.91 17.31 21.38
CA PHE A 327 1.18 16.01 20.74
C PHE A 327 1.68 16.18 19.29
N GLY A 328 1.16 17.17 18.56
CA GLY A 328 1.62 17.51 17.21
C GLY A 328 3.04 18.10 17.15
N LEU A 329 3.65 18.41 18.29
CA LEU A 329 5.00 18.97 18.42
C LEU A 329 5.96 18.08 19.22
N VAL A 330 5.51 16.91 19.69
CA VAL A 330 6.30 15.99 20.52
C VAL A 330 7.69 15.69 19.93
N SER A 331 8.70 15.59 20.78
CA SER A 331 10.10 15.51 20.38
C SER A 331 10.92 14.42 21.09
N SER A 332 10.40 13.83 22.18
CA SER A 332 11.02 12.70 22.90
C SER A 332 9.96 11.75 23.46
N LEU A 333 10.38 10.53 23.83
CA LEU A 333 9.55 9.56 24.54
C LEU A 333 9.16 10.05 25.93
N ALA A 334 10.09 10.73 26.63
CA ALA A 334 9.79 11.33 27.94
C ALA A 334 8.69 12.38 27.84
N GLU A 335 8.78 13.30 26.86
CA GLU A 335 7.72 14.28 26.60
C GLU A 335 6.40 13.59 26.20
N LEU A 336 6.46 12.50 25.43
CA LEU A 336 5.28 11.72 25.09
C LEU A 336 4.60 11.14 26.34
N ASP A 337 5.38 10.59 27.27
CA ASP A 337 4.90 10.03 28.53
C ASP A 337 4.26 11.12 29.40
N ASP A 338 4.88 12.30 29.50
CA ASP A 338 4.32 13.47 30.20
C ASP A 338 2.99 13.93 29.58
N LEU A 339 2.88 13.93 28.24
CA LEU A 339 1.64 14.30 27.55
C LEU A 339 0.54 13.25 27.73
N ILE A 340 0.89 11.96 27.73
CA ILE A 340 -0.05 10.87 27.99
C ILE A 340 -0.60 10.96 29.42
N ALA A 341 0.23 11.33 30.40
CA ALA A 341 -0.19 11.50 31.78
C ALA A 341 -1.24 12.62 31.99
N LEU A 342 -1.37 13.54 31.04
CA LEU A 342 -2.39 14.60 31.06
C LEU A 342 -3.73 14.17 30.43
N LEU A 343 -3.81 12.98 29.83
CA LEU A 343 -5.04 12.46 29.25
C LEU A 343 -5.99 11.94 30.33
N ASP A 344 -7.29 12.13 30.14
CA ASP A 344 -8.31 11.39 30.87
C ASP A 344 -8.42 9.96 30.29
N LEU A 345 -7.58 9.05 30.80
CA LEU A 345 -7.41 7.70 30.27
C LEU A 345 -8.63 6.78 30.47
N ASP A 346 -9.60 7.16 31.30
CA ASP A 346 -10.79 6.37 31.57
C ASP A 346 -11.91 6.61 30.54
N GLN A 347 -11.66 7.47 29.55
CA GLN A 347 -12.57 7.67 28.42
C GLN A 347 -12.84 6.34 27.67
N PRO A 348 -14.10 5.93 27.51
CA PRO A 348 -14.46 4.75 26.73
C PRO A 348 -14.27 5.01 25.23
N TYR A 349 -14.49 3.97 24.43
CA TYR A 349 -14.57 4.13 22.98
C TYR A 349 -15.63 5.18 22.61
N PRO A 350 -15.31 6.21 21.80
CA PRO A 350 -16.22 7.33 21.58
C PRO A 350 -17.37 6.98 20.62
N GLY A 351 -17.39 5.78 20.02
CA GLY A 351 -18.43 5.35 19.09
C GLY A 351 -18.25 5.94 17.69
N GLU A 352 -19.35 6.38 17.08
CA GLU A 352 -19.41 6.94 15.72
C GLU A 352 -18.34 8.04 15.43
N PRO A 353 -18.02 8.97 16.35
CA PRO A 353 -16.94 9.95 16.16
C PRO A 353 -15.54 9.36 15.88
N ALA A 354 -15.24 8.13 16.32
CA ALA A 354 -13.99 7.45 15.98
C ALA A 354 -14.06 6.70 14.63
N GLU A 355 -15.23 6.56 14.03
CA GLU A 355 -15.42 5.82 12.79
C GLU A 355 -15.25 6.67 11.53
N GLY A 356 -15.29 6.02 10.36
CA GLY A 356 -15.28 6.68 9.05
C GLY A 356 -13.93 7.25 8.63
N GLN A 357 -13.98 8.20 7.70
CA GLN A 357 -12.82 8.66 6.93
C GLN A 357 -11.64 9.16 7.79
N ARG A 358 -10.43 8.78 7.39
CA ARG A 358 -9.17 9.24 8.00
C ARG A 358 -8.24 9.90 6.99
N GLY A 359 -7.55 10.94 7.45
CA GLY A 359 -6.86 11.88 6.59
C GLY A 359 -7.81 12.86 5.91
N ARG A 360 -7.26 13.85 5.20
CA ARG A 360 -8.07 14.85 4.51
C ARG A 360 -8.74 14.23 3.27
N ALA A 361 -10.06 14.42 3.14
CA ALA A 361 -10.71 14.32 1.84
C ALA A 361 -10.10 15.40 0.93
N GLY A 362 -9.42 14.99 -0.12
CA GLY A 362 -8.87 15.93 -1.10
C GLY A 362 -9.98 16.47 -2.00
N SER A 363 -9.64 17.46 -2.84
CA SER A 363 -10.40 17.78 -4.04
C SER A 363 -9.81 17.01 -5.23
N PRO A 364 -10.58 16.87 -6.34
CA PRO A 364 -9.99 16.50 -7.61
C PRO A 364 -8.85 17.47 -7.98
N LYS A 365 -7.89 16.97 -8.76
CA LYS A 365 -6.71 17.72 -9.21
C LYS A 365 -6.41 17.38 -10.66
N LYS A 366 -5.89 18.37 -11.41
CA LYS A 366 -5.27 18.10 -12.71
C LYS A 366 -4.00 17.27 -12.49
N VAL A 367 -3.88 16.15 -13.18
CA VAL A 367 -2.70 15.29 -13.11
C VAL A 367 -1.55 15.97 -13.86
N VAL A 368 -0.40 16.12 -13.21
CA VAL A 368 0.80 16.64 -13.86
C VAL A 368 1.47 15.49 -14.59
N LEU A 369 1.67 15.63 -15.90
CA LEU A 369 2.23 14.62 -16.78
C LEU A 369 3.43 15.19 -17.55
N PRO A 370 4.30 14.35 -18.14
CA PRO A 370 5.23 14.79 -19.17
C PRO A 370 4.49 15.52 -20.29
N TYR A 371 5.16 16.50 -20.90
CA TYR A 371 4.63 17.16 -22.09
C TYR A 371 4.31 16.10 -23.16
N GLY A 372 3.20 16.24 -23.88
CA GLY A 372 2.79 15.29 -24.94
C GLY A 372 2.50 13.85 -24.50
N TRP A 373 2.42 13.57 -23.19
CA TRP A 373 2.22 12.20 -22.69
C TRP A 373 0.95 11.53 -23.23
N LEU A 374 -0.12 12.31 -23.35
CA LEU A 374 -1.45 11.86 -23.79
C LEU A 374 -1.61 11.82 -25.31
N ASP A 375 -0.66 12.38 -26.07
CA ASP A 375 -0.75 12.49 -27.54
C ASP A 375 -0.70 11.12 -28.23
N SER A 376 -0.13 10.10 -27.55
CA SER A 376 -0.09 8.72 -28.02
C SER A 376 -0.07 7.73 -26.85
N ARG A 377 -0.53 6.51 -27.09
CA ARG A 377 -0.40 5.36 -26.18
C ARG A 377 0.96 4.65 -26.30
N ASP A 378 1.74 5.01 -27.32
CA ASP A 378 3.07 4.48 -27.56
C ASP A 378 4.14 5.45 -27.05
N LEU A 379 5.29 4.88 -26.71
CA LEU A 379 6.45 5.63 -26.25
C LEU A 379 7.40 5.82 -27.44
N SER A 380 7.65 7.07 -27.83
CA SER A 380 8.68 7.36 -28.85
C SER A 380 10.07 7.05 -28.31
N ASP A 381 11.04 6.84 -29.20
CA ASP A 381 12.43 6.63 -28.79
C ASP A 381 13.03 7.86 -28.09
N ASP A 382 12.54 9.05 -28.43
CA ASP A 382 12.92 10.29 -27.76
C ASP A 382 12.41 10.30 -26.31
N PHE A 383 11.14 9.95 -26.07
CA PHE A 383 10.61 9.80 -24.72
C PHE A 383 11.33 8.72 -23.92
N ARG A 384 11.73 7.61 -24.55
CA ARG A 384 12.53 6.57 -23.88
C ARG A 384 13.85 7.13 -23.37
N ARG A 385 14.56 7.92 -24.20
CA ARG A 385 15.84 8.53 -23.80
C ARG A 385 15.63 9.58 -22.69
N GLU A 386 14.63 10.44 -22.82
CA GLU A 386 14.31 11.43 -21.79
C GLU A 386 13.93 10.79 -20.46
N LEU A 387 13.14 9.71 -20.46
CA LEU A 387 12.81 8.97 -19.23
C LEU A 387 14.04 8.35 -18.59
N HIS A 388 14.92 7.76 -19.40
CA HIS A 388 16.17 7.17 -18.94
C HIS A 388 17.10 8.23 -18.32
N GLU A 389 17.29 9.37 -18.99
CA GLU A 389 18.07 10.50 -18.48
C GLU A 389 17.44 11.11 -17.21
N ALA A 390 16.11 11.23 -17.17
CA ALA A 390 15.39 11.72 -16.01
C ALA A 390 15.59 10.81 -14.79
N GLU A 391 15.64 9.48 -14.95
CA GLU A 391 15.98 8.55 -13.87
C GLU A 391 17.45 8.73 -13.40
N LEU A 392 18.40 8.93 -14.31
CA LEU A 392 19.82 9.15 -13.97
C LEU A 392 20.05 10.42 -13.12
N SER A 393 19.19 11.43 -13.29
CA SER A 393 19.30 12.72 -12.57
C SER A 393 18.80 12.67 -11.12
N VAL A 394 18.17 11.57 -10.68
CA VAL A 394 17.59 11.45 -9.34
C VAL A 394 18.64 10.98 -8.34
N SER A 395 19.36 11.92 -7.72
CA SER A 395 20.19 11.60 -6.56
C SER A 395 19.31 11.03 -5.43
N GLY A 396 19.78 9.96 -4.76
CA GLY A 396 19.05 9.24 -3.71
C GLY A 396 18.54 10.07 -2.51
N ALA A 397 18.92 11.35 -2.41
CA ALA A 397 18.45 12.29 -1.38
C ALA A 397 17.00 12.77 -1.60
N ASP A 398 16.43 12.56 -2.78
CA ASP A 398 15.10 13.07 -3.15
C ASP A 398 13.96 12.06 -2.81
N CYS A 399 14.23 11.04 -1.99
CA CYS A 399 13.24 10.02 -1.59
C CYS A 399 12.14 10.53 -0.64
N ASP A 400 12.21 11.77 -0.14
CA ASP A 400 11.14 12.30 0.68
C ASP A 400 9.95 12.71 -0.20
N LEU A 401 8.95 11.82 -0.30
CA LEU A 401 7.65 12.06 -0.94
C LEU A 401 6.80 13.09 -0.17
N ARG A 402 7.39 13.78 0.81
CA ARG A 402 6.74 14.64 1.79
C ARG A 402 6.96 16.11 1.47
N ARG A 403 6.40 16.59 0.38
CA ARG A 403 5.94 17.97 0.26
C ARG A 403 4.68 18.04 -0.57
#